data_AF-A0A212IJ59-F1
#
_entry.id   AF-A0A212IJ59-F1
#
_cell.length_a   1.000
_cell.length_b   1.000
_cell.length_c   1.000
_cell.angle_alpha   90.00
_cell.angle_beta   90.00
_cell.angle_gamma   90.00
#
_symmetry.space_group_name_H-M   'P 1'
#
loop_
_entity.id
_entity.type
_entity.pdbx_description
1 polymer ?
#
loop_
_entity_poly.entity_id
_entity_poly.type
_entity_poly.pdbx_seq_one_letter_code
_entity_poly.pdbx_strand_id
1 'polypeptide(L)'
;MLDKKYAAQGLVVLGFPCNQFGKLEPGGADEIAQTCHIDYGVSFPMFEKVDVNGAGTHPVFRFLKDELPGVLGGSSGTSLNS
;
A
#
# COMPACT_ATOMS: atom_id res chain seq x y z
N MET A 1 -5.64 6.82 -18.40
CA MET A 1 -5.39 6.13 -17.12
C MET A 1 -5.93 4.71 -17.19
N LEU A 2 -5.28 3.76 -16.50
CA LEU A 2 -5.52 2.33 -16.67
C LEU A 2 -6.93 1.91 -16.21
N ASP A 3 -7.36 2.47 -15.08
CA ASP A 3 -8.72 2.37 -14.54
C ASP A 3 -9.77 2.71 -15.60
N LYS A 4 -9.66 3.84 -16.30
CA LYS A 4 -10.65 4.24 -17.33
C LYS A 4 -10.66 3.31 -18.54
N LYS A 5 -9.48 2.85 -18.98
CA LYS A 5 -9.34 2.04 -20.20
C LYS A 5 -9.91 0.63 -20.02
N TYR A 6 -9.78 0.06 -18.83
CA TYR A 6 -10.12 -1.34 -18.57
C TYR A 6 -11.27 -1.52 -17.56
N ALA A 7 -11.92 -0.44 -17.12
CA ALA A 7 -13.09 -0.51 -16.23
C ALA A 7 -14.20 -1.42 -16.78
N ALA A 8 -14.52 -1.32 -18.07
CA ALA A 8 -15.53 -2.18 -18.71
C ALA A 8 -15.12 -3.67 -18.78
N GLN A 9 -13.84 -3.99 -18.54
CA GLN A 9 -13.31 -5.35 -18.48
C GLN A 9 -13.20 -5.85 -17.03
N GLY A 10 -13.71 -5.09 -16.06
CA GLY A 10 -13.69 -5.46 -14.64
C GLY A 10 -12.43 -5.04 -13.88
N LEU A 11 -11.53 -4.24 -14.47
CA LEU A 11 -10.37 -3.72 -13.73
C LEU A 11 -10.82 -2.68 -12.70
N VAL A 12 -10.45 -2.89 -11.44
CA VAL A 12 -10.61 -1.93 -10.34
C VAL A 12 -9.23 -1.56 -9.81
N VAL A 13 -8.97 -0.26 -9.66
CA VAL A 13 -7.73 0.26 -9.07
C VAL A 13 -8.04 0.77 -7.66
N LEU A 14 -7.18 0.43 -6.70
CA LEU A 14 -7.29 0.84 -5.30
C LEU A 14 -5.97 1.53 -4.91
N GLY A 15 -6.04 2.76 -4.42
CA GLY A 15 -4.85 3.53 -4.03
C GLY A 15 -4.64 3.55 -2.51
N PHE A 16 -3.44 3.17 -2.06
CA PHE A 16 -3.05 3.20 -0.64
C PHE A 16 -1.81 4.08 -0.45
N PRO A 17 -1.95 5.32 0.04
CA PRO A 17 -0.81 6.17 0.34
C PRO A 17 0.10 5.54 1.40
N CYS A 18 1.43 5.65 1.25
CA CYS A 18 2.41 5.08 2.19
C CYS A 18 3.73 5.87 2.20
N ASN A 19 4.34 6.04 3.38
CA ASN A 19 5.56 6.85 3.58
C ASN A 19 6.80 6.02 3.90
N GLN A 20 6.73 4.69 3.78
CA GLN A 20 7.80 3.79 4.23
C GLN A 20 8.93 3.60 3.20
N PHE A 21 8.87 4.27 2.05
CA PHE A 21 9.89 4.17 1.00
C PHE A 21 10.59 5.52 0.81
N GLY A 22 11.87 5.57 1.19
CA GLY A 22 12.77 6.68 0.83
C GLY A 22 12.62 7.99 1.60
N LYS A 23 11.73 8.10 2.60
CA LYS A 23 11.49 9.35 3.39
C LYS A 23 11.38 10.60 2.49
N LEU A 24 10.81 10.48 1.30
CA LEU A 24 10.63 11.59 0.35
C LEU A 24 9.37 12.43 0.64
N GLU A 25 8.77 12.28 1.82
CA GLU A 25 7.96 13.33 2.43
C GLU A 25 8.80 13.96 3.54
N PRO A 26 9.43 15.13 3.31
CA PRO A 26 10.08 15.91 4.35
C PRO A 26 8.98 16.57 5.20
N GLY A 27 8.29 15.76 5.99
CA GLY A 27 7.37 16.20 7.03
C GLY A 27 7.59 15.26 8.20
N GLY A 28 8.08 15.79 9.31
CA GLY A 28 8.24 15.02 10.55
C GLY A 28 6.92 14.36 10.95
N ALA A 29 6.98 13.45 11.91
CA ALA A 29 5.81 12.76 12.46
C ALA A 29 4.66 13.72 12.89
N ASP A 30 4.97 15.02 13.04
CA ASP A 30 4.06 16.07 13.47
C ASP A 30 3.43 16.91 12.34
N GLU A 31 3.87 16.80 11.07
CA GLU A 31 3.32 17.60 9.95
C GLU A 31 2.25 16.86 9.13
N ILE A 32 2.17 15.53 9.22
CA ILE A 32 1.30 14.70 8.38
C ILE A 32 0.04 14.27 9.16
N ALA A 33 -0.48 15.18 9.98
CA ALA A 33 -1.90 15.23 10.29
C ALA A 33 -2.69 16.00 9.20
N GLN A 34 -1.98 16.57 8.21
CA GLN A 34 -2.59 17.12 7.00
C GLN A 34 -2.87 16.04 5.96
N THR A 35 -3.64 15.03 6.38
CA THR A 35 -4.40 14.13 5.50
C THR A 35 -5.63 14.87 4.98
N CYS A 36 -5.46 16.07 4.43
CA CYS A 36 -6.55 16.85 3.86
C CYS A 36 -6.25 17.05 2.39
N HIS A 37 -6.77 16.12 1.58
CA HIS A 37 -6.89 16.23 0.14
C HIS A 37 -5.58 16.46 -0.63
N ILE A 38 -4.73 15.42 -0.69
CA ILE A 38 -3.85 15.32 -1.86
C ILE A 38 -4.74 14.93 -3.05
N ASP A 39 -5.04 15.90 -3.91
CA ASP A 39 -5.69 15.65 -5.19
C ASP A 39 -4.70 14.97 -6.12
N TYR A 40 -4.64 13.63 -6.06
CA TYR A 40 -3.81 12.82 -6.94
C TYR A 40 -4.27 12.85 -8.42
N GLY A 41 -5.34 13.58 -8.74
CA GLY A 41 -5.91 13.66 -10.09
C GLY A 41 -6.44 12.32 -10.61
N VAL A 42 -6.79 11.40 -9.71
CA VAL A 42 -7.21 10.04 -10.05
C VAL A 42 -8.73 9.85 -9.94
N SER A 43 -9.29 8.99 -10.79
CA SER A 43 -10.73 8.65 -10.77
C SER A 43 -11.07 7.43 -9.92
N PHE A 44 -10.09 6.82 -9.27
CA PHE A 44 -10.24 5.62 -8.45
C PHE A 44 -10.12 5.94 -6.96
N PRO A 45 -10.69 5.11 -6.06
CA PRO A 45 -10.68 5.39 -4.63
C PRO A 45 -9.27 5.41 -4.06
N MET A 46 -8.99 6.44 -3.26
CA MET A 46 -7.80 6.54 -2.42
C MET A 46 -8.22 6.29 -0.98
N PHE A 47 -7.56 5.33 -0.32
CA PHE A 47 -7.80 4.99 1.08
C PHE A 47 -6.99 5.89 2.00
N GLU A 48 -7.16 5.70 3.31
CA GLU A 48 -6.29 6.32 4.30
C GLU A 48 -4.83 5.85 4.11
N LYS A 49 -3.91 6.66 4.62
CA LYS A 49 -2.48 6.33 4.63
C LYS A 49 -2.25 5.08 5.48
N VAL A 50 -1.54 4.10 4.93
CA VAL A 50 -1.26 2.83 5.61
C VAL A 50 0.24 2.50 5.62
N ASP A 51 0.64 1.72 6.61
CA ASP A 51 1.93 1.06 6.62
C ASP A 51 1.83 -0.26 5.83
N VAL A 52 2.81 -0.52 4.95
CA VAL A 52 2.87 -1.74 4.13
C VAL A 52 3.97 -2.69 4.56
N ASN A 53 4.86 -2.27 5.47
CA ASN A 53 6.00 -3.00 6.01
C ASN A 53 6.09 -2.85 7.55
N GLY A 54 6.85 -3.77 8.18
CA GLY A 54 7.06 -3.78 9.63
C GLY A 54 5.85 -4.25 10.45
N ALA A 55 5.93 -4.11 11.77
CA ALA A 55 4.89 -4.58 12.70
C ALA A 55 3.52 -3.91 12.47
N GLY A 56 3.52 -2.66 12.01
CA GLY A 56 2.31 -1.89 11.67
C GLY A 56 1.68 -2.22 10.31
N THR A 57 2.20 -3.21 9.55
CA THR A 57 1.69 -3.55 8.22
C THR A 57 0.17 -3.79 8.25
N HIS A 58 -0.56 -3.07 7.39
CA HIS A 58 -2.00 -3.22 7.21
C HIS A 58 -2.36 -4.66 6.77
N PRO A 59 -3.44 -5.28 7.29
CA PRO A 59 -3.76 -6.69 7.03
C PRO A 59 -3.82 -7.08 5.55
N VAL A 60 -4.34 -6.20 4.68
CA VAL A 60 -4.37 -6.42 3.23
C VAL A 60 -2.96 -6.61 2.66
N PHE A 61 -2.00 -5.76 3.06
CA PHE A 61 -0.62 -5.87 2.59
C PHE A 61 0.13 -7.04 3.22
N ARG A 62 -0.25 -7.46 4.44
CA ARG A 62 0.27 -8.71 5.02
C ARG A 62 -0.15 -9.91 4.16
N PHE A 63 -1.45 -10.04 3.90
CA PHE A 63 -2.00 -11.10 3.06
C PHE A 63 -1.38 -11.11 1.66
N LEU A 64 -1.30 -9.96 0.99
CA LEU A 64 -0.73 -9.88 -0.36
C LEU A 64 0.76 -10.29 -0.41
N LYS A 65 1.54 -9.97 0.63
CA LYS A 65 2.94 -10.41 0.73
C LYS A 65 3.08 -11.90 1.00
N ASP A 66 2.14 -12.48 1.75
CA ASP A 66 2.11 -13.92 2.02
C ASP A 66 1.74 -14.73 0.77
N GLU A 67 0.77 -14.24 -0.03
CA GLU A 67 0.35 -14.87 -1.29
C GLU A 67 1.39 -14.70 -2.41
N LEU A 68 2.12 -13.58 -2.42
CA LEU A 68 3.14 -13.27 -3.42
C LEU A 68 4.46 -12.90 -2.73
N PRO A 69 5.20 -13.90 -2.21
CA PRO A 69 6.51 -13.67 -1.62
C PRO A 69 7.45 -13.18 -2.71
N GLY A 70 7.76 -11.88 -2.70
CA GLY A 70 8.65 -11.28 -3.69
C GLY A 70 10.05 -11.92 -3.67
N VAL A 71 10.80 -11.78 -4.77
CA VAL A 71 12.17 -12.32 -4.90
C VAL A 71 13.14 -11.75 -3.85
N LEU A 72 12.84 -10.59 -3.27
CA LEU A 72 13.61 -9.92 -2.20
C LEU A 72 13.02 -10.10 -0.79
N GLY A 73 11.86 -10.77 -0.69
CA GLY A 73 11.14 -11.02 0.54
C GLY A 73 11.03 -12.51 0.77
N GLY A 74 12.18 -13.19 0.84
CA GLY A 74 12.23 -14.54 1.40
C GLY A 74 11.66 -14.48 2.80
N SER A 75 10.40 -14.87 2.94
CA SER A 75 9.84 -15.17 4.24
C SER A 75 10.72 -16.28 4.81
N SER A 76 11.49 -15.95 5.84
CA SER A 76 11.79 -16.92 6.89
C SER A 76 10.48 -17.22 7.63
N GLY A 77 9.50 -17.73 6.89
CA GLY A 77 8.39 -18.50 7.39
C GLY A 77 8.90 -19.94 7.45
N THR A 78 9.68 -20.24 8.48
CA THR A 78 9.91 -21.62 8.88
C THR A 78 8.53 -22.24 9.07
N SER A 79 8.22 -23.18 8.18
CA SER A 79 7.33 -24.29 8.47
C SER A 79 7.69 -24.84 9.85
N LEU A 80 6.82 -24.63 10.82
CA LEU A 80 6.70 -25.50 11.98
C LEU A 80 5.23 -25.88 12.08
N ASN A 81 4.92 -26.89 11.29
CA ASN A 81 3.92 -27.88 11.65
C ASN A 81 4.23 -28.40 13.06
N SER A 82 3.32 -28.20 14.01
CA SER A 82 3.15 -28.98 15.25
C SER A 82 1.71 -28.86 15.69
#